data_AF-A0A660Y062-F1
#
_entry.id   AF-A0A660Y062-F1
#
_cell.length_a   1.000
_cell.length_b   1.000
_cell.length_c   1.000
_cell.angle_alpha   90.00
_cell.angle_beta   90.00
_cell.angle_gamma   90.00
#
_symmetry.space_group_name_H-M   'P 1'
#
loop_
_entity.id
_entity.type
_entity.pdbx_description
1 polymer ?
#
loop_
_entity_poly.entity_id
_entity_poly.type
_entity_poly.pdbx_seq_one_letter_code
_entity_poly.pdbx_strand_id
1 'polypeptide(L)'
;MKWTWFGWQGLSFPVPEDWNLSKISGDARSGLVRLDDGEIVRVEAEWREVEGGKILGVTALVDRYVEGLTKKASKAGSRLEVRRRIPLLPEGSLPDKEWEVFSWRAEGRAYNLAWRCRTCGRIGLVRVFAKGSEDIGRYAGRVFSGVEDHPIDGLRLWGVYGMVVRVPEEFRLEEYS
;
A
#
# COMPACT_ATOMS: atom_id res chain seq x y z
N MET A 1 11.47 5.34 -17.41
CA MET A 1 10.44 4.47 -16.80
C MET A 1 9.09 5.11 -17.01
N LYS A 2 8.16 4.41 -17.67
CA LYS A 2 6.78 4.85 -17.81
C LYS A 2 5.97 4.41 -16.59
N TRP A 3 4.90 5.14 -16.31
CA TRP A 3 4.06 4.93 -15.15
C TRP A 3 2.61 4.81 -15.60
N THR A 4 1.88 3.91 -14.96
CA THR A 4 0.45 3.73 -15.12
C THR A 4 -0.23 3.73 -13.76
N TRP A 5 -1.55 3.51 -13.76
CA TRP A 5 -2.34 3.34 -12.54
C TRP A 5 -2.63 1.86 -12.32
N PHE A 6 -2.34 1.41 -11.11
CA PHE A 6 -2.93 0.19 -10.59
C PHE A 6 -4.25 0.54 -9.89
N GLY A 7 -5.28 -0.28 -10.06
CA GLY A 7 -6.55 -0.12 -9.38
C GLY A 7 -7.28 -1.45 -9.23
N TRP A 8 -7.61 -1.83 -8.00
CA TRP A 8 -8.31 -3.07 -7.67
C TRP A 8 -9.16 -2.91 -6.41
N GLN A 9 -10.41 -3.37 -6.46
CA GLN A 9 -11.33 -3.39 -5.30
C GLN A 9 -11.48 -2.03 -4.56
N GLY A 10 -11.34 -0.93 -5.31
CA GLY A 10 -11.43 0.44 -4.79
C GLY A 10 -10.16 0.93 -4.09
N LEU A 11 -9.04 0.21 -4.20
CA LEU A 11 -7.70 0.70 -3.90
C LEU A 11 -6.98 1.02 -5.22
N SER A 12 -6.37 2.18 -5.35
CA SER A 12 -5.56 2.54 -6.51
C SER A 12 -4.31 3.35 -6.14
N PHE A 13 -3.27 3.24 -6.95
CA PHE A 13 -2.02 3.99 -6.80
C PHE A 13 -1.19 3.92 -8.09
N PRO A 14 -0.31 4.90 -8.37
CA PRO A 14 0.54 4.86 -9.55
C PRO A 14 1.63 3.82 -9.37
N VAL A 15 1.92 3.06 -10.42
CA VAL A 15 3.00 2.06 -10.47
C VAL A 15 3.78 2.19 -11.78
N PRO A 16 5.05 1.80 -11.80
CA PRO A 16 5.77 1.56 -13.05
C PRO A 16 5.07 0.51 -13.93
N GLU A 17 5.12 0.72 -15.25
CA GLU A 17 4.45 -0.16 -16.23
C GLU A 17 5.03 -1.58 -16.30
N ASP A 18 6.28 -1.76 -15.90
CA ASP A 18 6.98 -3.04 -15.86
C ASP A 18 6.70 -3.86 -14.59
N TRP A 19 5.90 -3.33 -13.65
CA TRP A 19 5.44 -4.07 -12.49
C TRP A 19 4.14 -4.83 -12.79
N ASN A 20 4.20 -6.15 -12.63
CA ASN A 20 3.14 -7.07 -13.00
C ASN A 20 2.40 -7.59 -11.76
N LEU A 21 1.09 -7.78 -11.91
CA LEU A 21 0.26 -8.37 -10.86
C LEU A 21 0.66 -9.83 -10.63
N SER A 22 1.03 -10.17 -9.39
CA SER A 22 1.42 -11.55 -9.05
C SER A 22 0.65 -12.18 -7.92
N LYS A 23 -0.10 -11.39 -7.15
CA LYS A 23 -1.07 -11.92 -6.20
C LYS A 23 -2.21 -10.94 -6.00
N ILE A 24 -3.41 -11.47 -5.94
CA ILE A 24 -4.62 -10.80 -5.44
C ILE A 24 -5.35 -11.75 -4.50
N SER A 25 -5.96 -11.21 -3.46
CA SER A 25 -6.86 -11.95 -2.58
C SER A 25 -7.82 -11.00 -1.88
N GLY A 26 -8.99 -11.52 -1.47
CA GLY A 26 -10.00 -10.75 -0.78
C GLY A 26 -10.91 -9.96 -1.72
N ASP A 27 -11.55 -8.94 -1.18
CA ASP A 27 -12.63 -8.16 -1.79
C ASP A 27 -12.51 -6.65 -1.47
N ALA A 28 -13.57 -5.89 -1.76
CA ALA A 28 -13.62 -4.47 -1.44
C ALA A 28 -13.46 -4.17 0.07
N ARG A 29 -13.90 -5.04 0.97
CA ARG A 29 -13.86 -4.79 2.42
C ARG A 29 -12.50 -5.13 3.00
N SER A 30 -11.84 -6.17 2.51
CA SER A 30 -10.49 -6.54 2.93
C SER A 30 -9.75 -7.31 1.86
N GLY A 31 -8.47 -7.02 1.66
CA GLY A 31 -7.70 -7.72 0.64
C GLY A 31 -6.21 -7.42 0.67
N LEU A 32 -5.53 -8.06 -0.29
CA LEU A 32 -4.10 -7.97 -0.52
C LEU A 32 -3.86 -7.96 -2.03
N VAL A 33 -2.91 -7.12 -2.46
CA VAL A 33 -2.33 -7.17 -3.80
C VAL A 33 -0.81 -7.19 -3.72
N ARG A 34 -0.17 -7.93 -4.63
CA ARG A 34 1.27 -7.90 -4.90
C ARG A 34 1.55 -7.62 -6.36
N LEU A 35 2.54 -6.76 -6.58
CA LEU A 35 3.14 -6.53 -7.88
C LEU A 35 4.64 -6.83 -7.81
N ASP A 36 5.20 -7.47 -8.82
CA ASP A 36 6.64 -7.74 -8.96
C ASP A 36 7.18 -7.30 -10.33
N ASP A 37 8.50 -7.25 -10.47
CA ASP A 37 9.19 -6.92 -11.72
C ASP A 37 9.78 -8.17 -12.42
N GLY A 38 9.30 -9.37 -12.08
CA GLY A 38 9.88 -10.64 -12.51
C GLY A 38 11.11 -11.10 -11.72
N GLU A 39 11.67 -10.28 -10.83
CA GLU A 39 12.80 -10.65 -9.97
C GLU A 39 12.44 -10.61 -8.49
N ILE A 40 11.79 -9.54 -8.04
CA ILE A 40 11.34 -9.37 -6.66
C ILE A 40 9.93 -8.78 -6.61
N VAL A 41 9.22 -9.05 -5.52
CA VAL A 41 8.04 -8.26 -5.16
C VAL A 41 8.47 -6.80 -5.01
N ARG A 42 7.79 -5.90 -5.72
CA ARG A 42 8.04 -4.46 -5.73
C ARG A 42 7.06 -3.71 -4.87
N VAL A 43 5.79 -4.08 -4.94
CA VAL A 43 4.75 -3.52 -4.08
C VAL A 43 3.90 -4.61 -3.47
N GLU A 44 3.58 -4.44 -2.20
CA GLU A 44 2.50 -5.16 -1.54
C GLU A 44 1.58 -4.16 -0.86
N ALA A 45 0.29 -4.22 -1.13
CA ALA A 45 -0.71 -3.39 -0.47
C ALA A 45 -1.78 -4.27 0.16
N GLU A 46 -2.08 -4.02 1.43
CA GLU A 46 -3.17 -4.66 2.17
C GLU A 46 -4.13 -3.60 2.70
N TRP A 47 -5.42 -3.92 2.69
CA TRP A 47 -6.47 -3.05 3.22
C TRP A 47 -7.51 -3.86 3.98
N ARG A 48 -8.19 -3.20 4.91
CA ARG A 48 -9.39 -3.74 5.56
C ARG A 48 -10.26 -2.63 6.14
N GLU A 49 -11.56 -2.87 6.16
CA GLU A 49 -12.51 -2.12 6.96
C GLU A 49 -12.35 -2.47 8.45
N VAL A 50 -12.57 -1.48 9.33
CA VAL A 50 -12.53 -1.69 10.77
C VAL A 50 -13.95 -1.77 11.31
N GLU A 51 -14.36 -2.98 11.72
CA GLU A 51 -15.67 -3.19 12.34
C GLU A 51 -15.70 -2.72 13.81
N GLY A 52 -16.84 -2.22 14.27
CA GLY A 52 -17.11 -2.00 15.70
C GLY A 52 -16.48 -0.77 16.34
N GLY A 53 -16.14 0.28 15.58
CA GLY A 53 -15.87 1.62 16.12
C GLY A 53 -14.59 1.78 16.96
N LYS A 54 -13.74 0.75 17.10
CA LYS A 54 -12.41 0.91 17.68
C LYS A 54 -11.52 1.69 16.73
N ILE A 55 -11.48 3.00 16.94
CA ILE A 55 -10.57 3.92 16.28
C ILE A 55 -9.15 3.53 16.66
N LEU A 56 -8.45 2.86 15.75
CA LEU A 56 -7.00 2.67 15.82
C LEU A 56 -6.35 3.83 15.11
N GLY A 57 -5.60 4.66 15.83
CA GLY A 57 -4.74 5.68 15.23
C GLY A 57 -3.65 5.03 14.38
N VAL A 58 -3.13 5.76 13.39
CA VAL A 58 -2.14 5.22 12.45
C VAL A 58 -0.87 4.79 13.18
N THR A 59 -0.46 5.53 14.21
CA THR A 59 0.69 5.20 15.06
C THR A 59 0.58 3.79 15.64
N ALA A 60 -0.61 3.41 16.12
CA ALA A 60 -0.84 2.08 16.70
C ALA A 60 -0.84 0.97 15.63
N LEU A 61 -1.22 1.28 14.39
CA LEU A 61 -1.08 0.34 13.27
C LEU A 61 0.40 0.08 12.96
N VAL A 62 1.19 1.15 12.90
CA VAL A 62 2.64 1.06 12.68
C VAL A 62 3.31 0.30 13.82
N ASP A 63 2.97 0.59 15.07
CA ASP A 63 3.52 -0.10 16.25
C ASP A 63 3.32 -1.61 16.17
N ARG A 64 2.08 -2.06 15.90
CA ARG A 64 1.76 -3.48 15.77
C ARG A 64 2.51 -4.14 14.61
N TYR A 65 2.63 -3.45 13.48
CA TYR A 65 3.37 -3.97 12.33
C TYR A 65 4.86 -4.12 12.66
N VAL A 66 5.48 -3.10 13.25
CA VAL A 66 6.90 -3.10 13.63
C VAL A 66 7.18 -4.15 14.71
N GLU A 67 6.29 -4.33 15.68
CA GLU A 67 6.40 -5.39 16.68
C GLU A 67 6.40 -6.78 16.01
N GLY A 68 5.49 -6.99 15.05
CA GLY A 68 5.43 -8.21 14.25
C GLY A 68 6.71 -8.47 13.45
N LEU A 69 7.27 -7.44 12.81
CA LEU A 69 8.56 -7.52 12.12
C LEU A 69 9.70 -7.84 13.08
N THR A 70 9.74 -7.19 14.23
CA THR A 70 10.78 -7.37 15.25
C THR A 70 10.79 -8.81 15.77
N LYS A 71 9.61 -9.37 16.05
CA LYS A 71 9.45 -10.79 16.43
C LYS A 71 9.95 -11.74 15.35
N LYS A 72 9.65 -11.47 14.07
CA LYS A 72 10.12 -12.30 12.94
C LYS A 72 11.64 -12.21 12.78
N ALA A 73 12.22 -11.01 12.84
CA ALA A 73 13.65 -10.80 12.71
C ALA A 73 14.44 -11.50 13.84
N SER A 74 13.96 -11.36 15.08
CA SER A 74 14.52 -12.03 16.26
C SER A 74 14.52 -13.56 16.11
N LYS A 75 13.41 -14.16 15.66
CA LYS A 75 13.32 -15.61 15.39
C LYS A 75 14.29 -16.07 14.29
N ALA A 76 14.56 -15.23 13.30
CA ALA A 76 15.49 -15.51 12.22
C ALA A 76 16.96 -15.18 12.55
N GLY A 77 17.25 -14.65 13.74
CA GLY A 77 18.61 -14.21 14.11
C GLY A 77 19.12 -13.01 13.31
N SER A 78 18.22 -12.25 12.67
CA SER A 78 18.55 -11.10 11.82
C SER A 78 18.42 -9.78 12.57
N ARG A 79 19.24 -8.79 12.21
CA ARG A 79 19.14 -7.43 12.75
C ARG A 79 18.12 -6.63 11.95
N LEU A 80 17.10 -6.12 12.64
CA LEU A 80 16.10 -5.21 12.08
C LEU A 80 16.41 -3.77 12.48
N GLU A 81 16.49 -2.88 11.49
CA GLU A 81 16.54 -1.44 11.68
C GLU A 81 15.23 -0.83 11.19
N VAL A 82 14.60 0.01 12.01
CA VAL A 82 13.35 0.69 11.65
C VAL A 82 13.53 2.20 11.80
N ARG A 83 13.07 2.95 10.80
CA ARG A 83 13.00 4.42 10.81
C ARG A 83 11.56 4.84 10.61
N ARG A 84 11.05 5.67 11.52
CA ARG A 84 9.65 6.11 11.54
C ARG A 84 9.49 7.57 11.12
N ARG A 85 8.27 7.95 10.76
CA ARG A 85 7.90 9.34 10.40
C ARG A 85 8.87 9.96 9.37
N ILE A 86 9.14 9.19 8.32
CA ILE A 86 10.02 9.64 7.23
C ILE A 86 9.29 10.72 6.43
N PRO A 87 9.91 11.89 6.17
CA PRO A 87 9.29 12.97 5.41
C PRO A 87 9.37 12.68 3.89
N LEU A 88 8.80 11.55 3.46
CA LEU A 88 8.81 11.13 2.06
C LEU A 88 7.68 11.78 1.25
N LEU A 89 6.60 12.13 1.92
CA LEU A 89 5.46 12.85 1.34
C LEU A 89 5.46 14.29 1.85
N PRO A 90 5.13 15.27 1.00
CA PRO A 90 4.87 16.64 1.45
C PRO A 90 3.77 16.71 2.50
N GLU A 91 3.85 17.71 3.38
CA GLU A 91 2.77 18.02 4.31
C GLU A 91 1.47 18.32 3.55
N GLY A 92 0.33 17.87 4.08
CA GLY A 92 -0.97 18.00 3.43
C GLY A 92 -1.26 16.96 2.33
N SER A 93 -0.31 16.08 2.01
CA SER A 93 -0.60 14.91 1.15
C SER A 93 -1.70 14.05 1.76
N LEU A 94 -2.53 13.44 0.90
CA LEU A 94 -3.62 12.54 1.32
C LEU A 94 -4.54 13.18 2.39
N PRO A 95 -5.19 14.31 2.07
CA PRO A 95 -5.83 15.19 3.07
C PRO A 95 -6.95 14.51 3.88
N ASP A 96 -7.57 13.49 3.32
CA ASP A 96 -8.63 12.67 3.90
C ASP A 96 -8.11 11.51 4.77
N LYS A 97 -6.79 11.30 4.83
CA LYS A 97 -6.14 10.17 5.51
C LYS A 97 -5.30 10.64 6.69
N GLU A 98 -5.34 9.90 7.79
CA GLU A 98 -4.28 9.90 8.80
C GLU A 98 -3.22 8.89 8.34
N TRP A 99 -1.95 9.29 8.23
CA TRP A 99 -0.92 8.43 7.64
C TRP A 99 0.45 8.57 8.32
N GLU A 100 1.26 7.52 8.21
CA GLU A 100 2.67 7.54 8.62
C GLU A 100 3.52 6.77 7.60
N VAL A 101 4.60 7.40 7.14
CA VAL A 101 5.63 6.74 6.34
C VAL A 101 6.77 6.25 7.25
N PHE A 102 7.17 4.99 7.08
CA PHE A 102 8.27 4.39 7.80
C PHE A 102 9.03 3.39 6.92
N SER A 103 10.30 3.13 7.23
CA SER A 103 11.12 2.16 6.51
C SER A 103 11.71 1.15 7.45
N TRP A 104 12.01 -0.04 6.94
CA TRP A 104 12.79 -1.02 7.67
C TRP A 104 13.88 -1.63 6.78
N ARG A 105 14.95 -2.11 7.43
CA ARG A 105 16.07 -2.82 6.82
C ARG A 105 16.41 -4.05 7.66
N ALA A 106 16.48 -5.20 6.98
CA ALA A 106 17.02 -6.47 7.48
C ALA A 106 17.77 -7.11 6.31
N GLU A 107 17.45 -8.36 5.94
CA GLU A 107 17.90 -8.96 4.68
C GLU A 107 17.34 -8.24 3.44
N GLY A 108 16.11 -7.70 3.57
CA GLY A 108 15.49 -6.81 2.59
C GLY A 108 15.36 -5.38 3.09
N ARG A 109 14.84 -4.49 2.23
CA ARG A 109 14.54 -3.10 2.58
C ARG A 109 13.20 -2.71 1.98
N ALA A 110 12.38 -1.97 2.74
CA ALA A 110 11.13 -1.43 2.23
C ALA A 110 10.79 -0.08 2.84
N TYR A 111 10.16 0.77 2.05
CA TYR A 111 9.37 1.91 2.52
C TYR A 111 7.92 1.47 2.66
N ASN A 112 7.22 2.03 3.64
CA ASN A 112 5.87 1.64 3.99
C ASN A 112 5.05 2.91 4.25
N LEU A 113 3.83 2.94 3.74
CA LEU A 113 2.79 3.91 4.10
C LEU A 113 1.69 3.15 4.82
N ALA A 114 1.52 3.41 6.11
CA ALA A 114 0.30 3.04 6.82
C ALA A 114 -0.69 4.19 6.73
N TRP A 115 -1.97 3.90 6.54
CA TRP A 115 -3.01 4.93 6.57
C TRP A 115 -4.30 4.44 7.23
N ARG A 116 -5.09 5.43 7.64
CA ARG A 116 -6.50 5.32 7.99
C ARG A 116 -7.26 6.42 7.27
N CYS A 117 -8.25 6.04 6.49
CA CYS A 117 -9.11 6.98 5.78
C CYS A 117 -10.25 7.45 6.68
N ARG A 118 -10.48 8.77 6.71
CA ARG A 118 -11.56 9.40 7.47
C ARG A 118 -12.88 9.37 6.72
N THR A 119 -12.86 9.18 5.40
CA THR A 119 -14.04 9.12 4.53
C THR A 119 -14.69 7.74 4.57
N CYS A 120 -13.95 6.68 4.22
CA CYS A 120 -14.49 5.32 4.13
C CYS A 120 -14.17 4.43 5.35
N GLY A 121 -13.35 4.92 6.30
CA GLY A 121 -13.00 4.18 7.51
C GLY A 121 -12.02 3.03 7.31
N ARG A 122 -11.52 2.80 6.09
CA ARG A 122 -10.51 1.78 5.80
C ARG A 122 -9.19 2.10 6.47
N ILE A 123 -8.49 1.03 6.82
CA ILE A 123 -7.07 1.09 7.15
C ILE A 123 -6.29 0.26 6.14
N GLY A 124 -5.04 0.63 5.92
CA GLY A 124 -4.18 -0.14 5.03
C GLY A 124 -2.70 0.11 5.23
N LEU A 125 -1.93 -0.70 4.52
CA LEU A 125 -0.48 -0.65 4.49
C LEU A 125 0.01 -0.94 3.07
N VAL A 126 0.65 0.05 2.43
CA VAL A 126 1.35 -0.12 1.16
C VAL A 126 2.84 -0.19 1.44
N ARG A 127 3.51 -1.17 0.84
CA ARG A 127 4.94 -1.46 1.05
C ARG A 127 5.62 -1.51 -0.29
N VAL A 128 6.71 -0.77 -0.42
CA VAL A 128 7.52 -0.67 -1.64
C VAL A 128 8.92 -1.20 -1.31
N PHE A 129 9.29 -2.32 -1.94
CA PHE A 129 10.51 -3.07 -1.64
C PHE A 129 11.65 -2.67 -2.57
N ALA A 130 12.87 -2.70 -2.03
CA ALA A 130 14.10 -2.45 -2.77
C ALA A 130 14.87 -3.74 -3.06
N LYS A 131 15.37 -3.87 -4.29
CA LYS A 131 16.37 -4.82 -4.74
C LYS A 131 17.77 -4.28 -4.42
N GLY A 132 18.59 -5.08 -3.74
CA GLY A 132 19.99 -4.75 -3.47
C GLY A 132 20.16 -3.41 -2.75
N SER A 133 20.94 -2.49 -3.33
CA SER A 133 21.27 -1.16 -2.79
C SER A 133 20.52 0.02 -3.45
N GLU A 134 19.53 -0.24 -4.31
CA GLU A 134 18.84 0.83 -5.05
C GLU A 134 18.17 1.87 -4.13
N ASP A 135 18.03 3.09 -4.65
CA ASP A 135 17.24 4.16 -4.03
C ASP A 135 15.78 4.05 -4.47
N ILE A 136 15.01 3.27 -3.70
CA ILE A 136 13.58 3.07 -3.96
C ILE A 136 12.72 4.24 -3.43
N GLY A 137 13.30 5.21 -2.71
CA GLY A 137 12.56 6.26 -2.01
C GLY A 137 11.70 7.10 -2.96
N ARG A 138 12.25 7.47 -4.13
CA ARG A 138 11.51 8.23 -5.15
C ARG A 138 10.30 7.45 -5.69
N TYR A 139 10.44 6.14 -5.89
CA TYR A 139 9.35 5.27 -6.35
C TYR A 139 8.28 5.15 -5.27
N ALA A 140 8.70 4.91 -4.03
CA ALA A 140 7.81 4.84 -2.89
C ALA A 140 7.01 6.13 -2.69
N GLY A 141 7.65 7.30 -2.76
CA GLY A 141 6.98 8.58 -2.66
C GLY A 141 5.89 8.76 -3.72
N ARG A 142 6.16 8.38 -4.98
CA ARG A 142 5.16 8.46 -6.05
C ARG A 142 4.00 7.49 -5.83
N VAL A 143 4.28 6.23 -5.50
CA VAL A 143 3.25 5.22 -5.17
C VAL A 143 2.36 5.74 -4.04
N PHE A 144 2.96 6.20 -2.95
CA PHE A 144 2.25 6.65 -1.76
C PHE A 144 1.42 7.92 -1.99
N SER A 145 1.93 8.87 -2.79
CA SER A 145 1.24 10.14 -3.05
C SER A 145 -0.09 9.99 -3.79
N GLY A 146 -0.30 8.86 -4.49
CA GLY A 146 -1.52 8.60 -5.24
C GLY A 146 -2.39 7.49 -4.67
N VAL A 147 -2.21 7.11 -3.39
CA VAL A 147 -3.06 6.09 -2.77
C VAL A 147 -4.48 6.62 -2.60
N GLU A 148 -5.42 6.01 -3.33
CA GLU A 148 -6.86 6.22 -3.16
C GLU A 148 -7.55 4.94 -2.76
N ASP A 149 -8.47 5.03 -1.81
CA ASP A 149 -9.13 3.88 -1.17
C ASP A 149 -10.65 3.98 -1.13
N HIS A 150 -11.22 4.89 -1.92
CA HIS A 150 -12.66 5.04 -2.10
C HIS A 150 -12.94 5.70 -3.46
N PRO A 151 -14.19 5.64 -3.96
CA PRO A 151 -14.57 6.31 -5.20
C PRO A 151 -14.36 7.82 -5.13
N ILE A 152 -13.95 8.41 -6.25
CA ILE A 152 -13.87 9.87 -6.43
C ILE A 152 -14.92 10.24 -7.47
N ASP A 153 -15.78 11.20 -7.13
CA ASP A 153 -16.90 11.64 -7.98
C ASP A 153 -17.80 10.46 -8.45
N GLY A 154 -18.06 9.50 -7.55
CA GLY A 154 -18.86 8.31 -7.84
C GLY A 154 -18.18 7.27 -8.73
N LEU A 155 -16.89 7.41 -9.01
CA LEU A 155 -16.13 6.54 -9.91
C LEU A 155 -14.99 5.81 -9.17
N ARG A 156 -14.81 4.53 -9.47
CA ARG A 156 -13.67 3.71 -9.05
C ARG A 156 -12.69 3.55 -10.20
N LEU A 157 -11.40 3.71 -9.92
CA LEU A 157 -10.35 3.37 -10.87
C LEU A 157 -10.07 1.88 -10.82
N TRP A 158 -10.19 1.20 -11.97
CA TRP A 158 -9.67 -0.15 -12.19
C TRP A 158 -8.51 -0.06 -13.16
N GLY A 159 -7.39 -0.67 -12.80
CA GLY A 159 -6.13 -0.49 -13.51
C GLY A 159 -5.23 -1.71 -13.38
N VAL A 160 -5.02 -2.45 -14.46
CA VAL A 160 -4.09 -3.59 -14.52
C VAL A 160 -3.48 -3.66 -15.93
N TYR A 161 -2.19 -3.96 -16.03
CA TYR A 161 -1.46 -4.10 -17.30
C TYR A 161 -1.62 -2.91 -18.27
N GLY A 162 -1.61 -1.70 -17.73
CA GLY A 162 -1.75 -0.47 -18.52
C GLY A 162 -3.17 -0.15 -18.99
N MET A 163 -4.12 -1.08 -18.87
CA MET A 163 -5.54 -0.81 -19.09
C MET A 163 -6.10 -0.11 -17.86
N VAL A 164 -6.52 1.15 -18.02
CA VAL A 164 -7.11 1.96 -16.95
C VAL A 164 -8.51 2.38 -17.35
N VAL A 165 -9.49 2.03 -16.52
CA VAL A 165 -10.90 2.40 -16.71
C VAL A 165 -11.45 2.98 -15.42
N ARG A 166 -12.45 3.87 -15.57
CA ARG A 166 -13.25 4.36 -14.45
C ARG A 166 -14.63 3.73 -14.55
N VAL A 167 -15.04 3.08 -13.48
CA VAL A 167 -16.35 2.41 -13.39
C VAL A 167 -17.21 3.09 -12.33
N PRO A 168 -18.54 3.18 -12.51
CA PRO A 168 -19.43 3.65 -11.46
C PRO A 168 -19.26 2.85 -10.17
N GLU A 169 -19.40 3.50 -9.02
CA GLU A 169 -19.08 2.89 -7.72
C GLU A 169 -19.96 1.70 -7.33
N GLU A 170 -21.11 1.58 -7.98
CA GLU A 170 -22.06 0.47 -7.85
C GLU A 170 -21.55 -0.81 -8.50
N PHE A 171 -20.62 -0.71 -9.45
CA PHE A 171 -20.03 -1.85 -10.14
C PHE A 171 -18.95 -2.46 -9.26
N ARG A 172 -19.34 -3.47 -8.49
CA ARG A 172 -18.47 -4.22 -7.60
C ARG A 172 -17.95 -5.48 -8.29
N LEU A 173 -16.68 -5.77 -8.09
CA LEU A 173 -16.10 -7.04 -8.51
C LEU A 173 -16.43 -8.10 -7.46
N GLU A 174 -17.38 -8.99 -7.78
CA GLU A 174 -17.79 -10.08 -6.90
C GLU A 174 -16.86 -11.30 -7.03
N GLU A 175 -16.48 -11.66 -8.25
CA GLU A 175 -15.63 -12.82 -8.54
C GLU A 175 -14.50 -12.50 -9.53
N TYR A 176 -13.37 -13.17 -9.36
CA TYR A 176 -12.23 -13.18 -10.27
C TYR A 176 -11.57 -14.57 -10.22
N SER A 177 -11.16 -15.09 -11.37
CA SER A 177 -10.57 -16.44 -11.55
C SER A 177 -9.12 -16.37 -12.00
#